data_AF-A0A920G4X7-F1
#
_entry.id   AF-A0A920G4X7-F1
#
_cell.length_a   1.000
_cell.length_b   1.000
_cell.length_c   1.000
_cell.angle_alpha   90.00
_cell.angle_beta   90.00
_cell.angle_gamma   90.00
#
_symmetry.space_group_name_H-M   'P 1'
#
loop_
_entity.id
_entity.type
_entity.pdbx_description
1 polymer ?
#
loop_
_entity_poly.entity_id
_entity_poly.type
_entity_poly.pdbx_seq_one_letter_code
_entity_poly.pdbx_strand_id
1 'polypeptide(L)' 'MAMGGELAKTDEAPRFMAWASADPRGTTLQRLQIIKGWEKEGETYEQVYDVACSDGLTPDPDTHRLRLTTVPG' A
#
# COMPACT_ATOMS: atom_id res chain seq x y z
N MET A 1 1.15 14.28 16.71
CA MET A 1 0.10 13.51 16.00
C MET A 1 0.42 12.03 16.21
N ALA A 2 -0.59 11.19 16.44
CA ALA A 2 -0.36 9.77 16.68
C ALA A 2 -0.07 9.06 15.34
N MET A 3 1.05 8.34 15.27
CA MET A 3 1.45 7.54 14.11
C MET A 3 0.79 6.14 14.11
N GLY A 4 -0.41 6.02 14.69
CA GLY A 4 -1.11 4.75 14.85
C GLY A 4 -2.44 4.87 15.60
N GLY A 5 -3.21 3.78 15.58
CA GLY A 5 -4.50 3.67 16.26
C GLY A 5 -5.03 2.23 16.20
N GLU A 6 -5.89 1.88 17.15
CA GLU A 6 -6.57 0.59 17.18
C GLU A 6 -8.00 0.76 16.65
N LEU A 7 -8.43 -0.15 15.78
CA LEU A 7 -9.80 -0.18 15.27
C LEU A 7 -10.66 -1.07 16.16
N ALA A 8 -11.85 -0.59 16.51
CA ALA A 8 -12.83 -1.44 17.18
C ALA A 8 -13.20 -2.63 16.30
N LYS A 9 -13.32 -3.81 16.91
CA LYS A 9 -13.76 -5.02 16.20
C LYS A 9 -15.24 -4.89 15.82
N THR A 10 -15.50 -4.93 14.52
CA THR A 10 -16.85 -4.95 13.93
C THR A 10 -16.98 -6.10 12.94
N ASP A 11 -18.21 -6.50 12.61
CA ASP A 11 -18.46 -7.51 11.57
C ASP A 11 -18.26 -6.95 10.14
N GLU A 12 -18.16 -5.63 10.00
CA GLU A 12 -17.87 -4.95 8.73
C GLU A 12 -16.36 -4.87 8.45
N ALA A 13 -15.98 -5.07 7.19
CA ALA A 13 -14.61 -4.87 6.76
C ALA A 13 -14.23 -3.38 6.84
N PRO A 14 -13.07 -3.04 7.44
CA PRO A 14 -12.64 -1.65 7.55
C PRO A 14 -12.37 -1.06 6.16
N ARG A 15 -12.74 0.21 5.98
CA ARG A 15 -12.41 0.97 4.77
C ARG A 15 -11.42 2.06 5.11
N PHE A 16 -10.39 2.19 4.27
CA PHE A 16 -9.35 3.18 4.43
C PHE A 16 -9.39 4.20 3.30
N MET A 17 -9.16 5.47 3.64
CA MET A 17 -8.85 6.51 2.68
C MET A 17 -7.38 6.88 2.88
N ALA A 18 -6.58 6.75 1.82
CA ALA A 18 -5.16 7.03 1.85
C ALA A 18 -4.81 7.99 0.71
N TRP A 19 -3.96 8.97 1.00
CA TRP A 19 -3.50 9.97 0.03
C TRP A 19 -2.05 10.35 0.34
N ALA A 20 -1.33 10.72 -0.71
CA ALA A 20 0.01 11.27 -0.61
C ALA A 20 0.24 12.28 -1.73
N SER A 21 1.09 13.26 -1.47
CA SER A 21 1.55 14.23 -2.47
C SER A 21 3.07 14.29 -2.44
N ALA A 22 3.69 14.29 -3.62
CA ALA A 22 5.12 14.52 -3.75
C ALA A 22 5.46 15.99 -3.47
N ASP A 23 6.66 16.25 -2.95
CA ASP A 23 7.24 17.60 -2.93
C ASP A 23 7.76 17.94 -4.35
N PRO A 24 7.39 19.09 -4.93
CA PRO A 24 7.89 19.52 -6.24
C PRO A 24 9.42 19.60 -6.36
N ARG A 25 10.14 19.77 -5.25
CA ARG A 25 11.62 19.83 -5.20
C ARG A 25 12.25 18.51 -4.72
N GLY A 26 11.43 17.52 -4.37
CA GLY A 26 11.86 16.25 -3.82
C GLY A 26 11.99 15.14 -4.86
N THR A 27 12.21 13.92 -4.39
CA THR A 27 12.14 12.73 -5.24
C THR A 27 10.70 12.41 -5.63
N THR A 28 10.51 11.81 -6.81
CA THR A 28 9.19 11.41 -7.30
C THR A 28 8.54 10.40 -6.35
N LEU A 29 7.30 10.66 -5.95
CA LEU A 29 6.46 9.67 -5.28
C LEU A 29 6.14 8.55 -6.26
N GLN A 30 6.66 7.35 -6.01
CA GLN A 30 6.49 6.23 -6.94
C GLN A 30 5.17 5.47 -6.75
N ARG A 31 4.78 5.24 -5.49
CA ARG A 31 3.60 4.44 -5.14
C ARG A 31 3.17 4.65 -3.70
N LEU A 32 1.91 4.32 -3.43
CA LEU A 32 1.32 4.19 -2.10
C LEU A 32 1.07 2.70 -1.82
N GLN A 33 1.49 2.22 -0.66
CA GLN A 33 1.36 0.80 -0.29
C GLN A 33 0.61 0.62 1.04
N ILE A 34 -0.20 -0.43 1.12
CA ILE A 34 -0.77 -0.95 2.36
C ILE A 34 -0.13 -2.31 2.62
N ILE A 35 0.49 -2.47 3.79
CA ILE A 35 1.11 -3.72 4.22
C ILE A 35 0.23 -4.34 5.30
N LYS A 36 -0.38 -5.48 4.99
CA LYS A 36 -1.18 -6.25 5.93
C LYS A 36 -0.31 -7.33 6.55
N GLY A 37 0.03 -7.15 7.82
CA GLY A 37 0.64 -8.20 8.65
C GLY A 37 -0.42 -8.93 9.47
N TRP A 38 -0.32 -10.24 9.58
CA TRP A 38 -1.12 -11.03 10.53
C TRP A 38 -0.35 -12.24 11.04
N GLU A 39 -0.77 -12.77 12.18
CA GLU A 39 -0.25 -14.01 12.72
C GLU A 39 -1.30 -15.11 12.59
N LYS A 40 -0.86 -16.33 12.25
CA LYS A 40 -1.69 -17.53 12.30
C LYS A 40 -0.83 -18.69 12.78
N GLU A 41 -1.27 -19.39 13.82
CA GLU A 41 -0.61 -20.59 14.35
C GLU A 41 0.86 -20.33 14.76
N GLY A 42 1.17 -19.11 15.22
CA GLY A 42 2.53 -18.71 15.61
C GLY A 42 3.45 -18.35 14.44
N GLU A 43 2.95 -18.42 13.19
CA GLU A 43 3.65 -17.93 12.02
C GLU A 43 3.17 -16.52 11.63
N THR A 44 4.12 -15.66 11.26
CA THR A 44 3.83 -14.31 10.78
C THR A 44 3.70 -14.29 9.26
N TYR A 45 2.67 -13.62 8.77
CA TYR A 45 2.35 -13.47 7.36
C TYR A 45 2.30 -11.99 7.00
N GLU A 46 2.70 -11.69 5.77
CA GLU A 46 2.62 -10.36 5.20
C GLU A 46 2.00 -10.42 3.80
N GLN A 47 1.11 -9.47 3.51
CA GLN A 47 0.63 -9.20 2.16
C GLN A 47 0.76 -7.71 1.88
N VAL A 48 1.41 -7.38 0.78
CA VAL A 48 1.58 -5.99 0.35
C VAL A 48 0.64 -5.68 -0.80
N TYR A 49 -0.05 -4.56 -0.71
CA TYR A 49 -0.96 -4.01 -1.70
C TYR A 49 -0.44 -2.66 -2.18
N ASP A 50 -0.17 -2.54 -3.47
CA ASP A 50 0.01 -1.26 -4.13
C ASP A 50 -1.38 -0.68 -4.42
N VAL A 51 -1.73 0.46 -3.82
CA VAL A 51 -3.08 1.05 -3.91
C VAL A 51 -3.13 2.28 -4.83
N ALA A 52 -1.98 2.89 -5.10
CA ALA A 52 -1.82 3.93 -6.10
C ALA A 52 -0.38 3.91 -6.63
N CYS A 53 -0.20 4.16 -7.92
CA CYS A 53 1.12 4.25 -8.55
C CYS A 53 1.22 5.56 -9.34
N SER A 54 2.44 6.09 -9.47
CA SER A 54 2.70 7.24 -10.32
C SER A 54 2.59 6.89 -11.81
N ASP A 55 2.66 7.91 -12.65
CA ASP A 55 2.87 7.77 -14.10
C ASP A 55 1.76 7.01 -14.83
N GLY A 56 0.53 7.01 -14.27
CA GLY A 56 -0.63 6.34 -14.86
C GLY A 56 -0.58 4.81 -14.78
N LEU A 57 0.41 4.25 -14.05
CA LEU A 57 0.50 2.82 -13.85
C LEU A 57 -0.62 2.35 -12.91
N THR A 58 -1.19 1.19 -13.21
CA THR A 58 -2.20 0.55 -12.37
C THR A 58 -1.63 -0.75 -11.81
N PRO A 59 -1.82 -1.03 -10.51
CA PRO A 59 -1.45 -2.32 -9.93
C PRO A 59 -2.12 -3.47 -10.68
N ASP A 60 -1.41 -4.59 -10.80
CA ASP A 60 -1.96 -5.80 -11.36
C ASP A 60 -3.16 -6.26 -10.50
N PRO A 61 -4.34 -6.54 -11.08
CA PRO A 61 -5.56 -6.79 -10.32
C PRO A 61 -5.54 -8.11 -9.55
N ASP A 62 -4.72 -9.08 -9.97
CA ASP A 62 -4.64 -10.41 -9.36
C ASP A 62 -3.62 -10.42 -8.23
N THR A 63 -2.49 -9.74 -8.42
CA THR A 63 -1.40 -9.71 -7.43
C THR A 63 -1.46 -8.49 -6.50
N HIS A 64 -2.24 -7.47 -6.86
CA HIS A 64 -2.26 -6.15 -6.23
C HIS A 64 -0.89 -5.49 -6.11
N ARG A 65 0.01 -5.83 -7.04
CA ARG A 65 1.38 -5.36 -7.05
C ARG A 65 1.67 -4.60 -8.33
N LEU A 66 2.44 -3.55 -8.22
CA LEU A 66 3.06 -2.91 -9.35
C LEU A 66 4.28 -3.73 -9.76
N ARG A 67 4.25 -4.32 -10.96
CA ARG A 67 5.46 -4.86 -11.58
C ARG A 67 6.29 -3.69 -12.09
N LEU A 68 7.44 -3.45 -11.46
CA LEU A 68 8.46 -2.58 -12.02
C LEU A 68 9.00 -3.28 -13.28
N THR A 69 8.44 -2.97 -14.45
CA THR A 69 9.20 -3.15 -15.69
C THR A 69 10.41 -2.25 -15.56
N THR A 70 11.60 -2.87 -15.61
CA THR A 70 12.89 -2.20 -15.67
C THR A 70 12.79 -0.97 -16.56
N VAL A 71 13.08 0.21 -16.03
CA VAL A 71 13.26 1.41 -16.84
C VAL A 71 14.38 1.09 -17.84
N PRO A 72 14.13 1.05 -19.16
CA PRO A 72 15.22 0.95 -20.11
C PRO A 72 15.73 2.37 -20.39
N GLY A 73 17.01 2.62 -20.07
CA GLY A 73 17.74 3.83 -20.45
C GLY A 73 18.40 4.53 -19.28
#